data_AF-A0A964HXG1-F1
#
_entry.id   AF-A0A964HXG1-F1
#
_cell.length_a   1.000
_cell.length_b   1.000
_cell.length_c   1.000
_cell.angle_alpha   90.00
_cell.angle_beta   90.00
_cell.angle_gamma   90.00
#
_symmetry.space_group_name_H-M   'P 1'
#
loop_
_entity.id
_entity.type
_entity.pdbx_description
1 polymer ?
#
loop_
_entity_poly.entity_id
_entity_poly.type
_entity_poly.pdbx_seq_one_letter_code
_entity_poly.pdbx_strand_id
1 'polypeptide(L)'
;MLPTALGAAAGFSTGGVIAAGSRGATLVSWPKKVRTAFPFVVGGLAGVAVGLPVALGSTLALATVGRGRLPVKSVAAGLGLVGVAVVAGLVGRGQVENKLTPKGRDLDPAYAKPPLNPLVSGSAQSAVTMAELGREGARFVGSVTGANDIREVTGLEPVAEPVRVFIGVDAATTVEQRVGLAMSELRRTGAFDRTNLLILAPAGTGYANSTPVDILEILTRGDSASVAIGYGLLPSFLSLGKVTIAAQTQKLLLDSICDELATRTKRPRLLLYGESMGAKVQEAAVPAGPIDLDHYNIAAALWVGTPGGQVSDGFHALCIQESITVDRPEEIPAVLPTPRPRVWFLEHDGDPVVRFRPELITNRPAWLPMDGSRGRNIPDSMTWRPGITYIQALVDTLFATNVKPGDFQSLGHDYRADLGAVTTAAYDLPADAATATRLEAHLRVLEKAKAELIAQADPVAG
;
A
#
# COMPACT_ATOMS: atom_id res chain seq x y z
N MET A 1 21.21 42.95 -23.09
CA MET A 1 21.47 42.09 -21.91
C MET A 1 22.27 40.88 -22.36
N LEU A 2 23.22 40.39 -21.55
CA LEU A 2 23.86 39.10 -21.84
C LEU A 2 22.80 37.98 -21.77
N PRO A 3 22.84 36.95 -22.64
CA PRO A 3 21.93 35.80 -22.62
C PRO A 3 21.78 35.14 -21.25
N THR A 4 22.88 35.13 -20.48
CA THR A 4 22.91 34.62 -19.10
C THR A 4 22.06 35.46 -18.15
N ALA A 5 22.05 36.79 -18.30
CA ALA A 5 21.20 37.68 -17.51
C ALA A 5 19.72 37.53 -17.87
N LEU A 6 19.41 37.33 -19.16
CA LEU A 6 18.03 37.07 -19.61
C LEU A 6 17.51 35.74 -19.07
N GLY A 7 18.31 34.68 -19.16
CA GLY A 7 17.98 33.38 -18.59
C GLY A 7 17.83 33.40 -17.08
N ALA A 8 18.72 34.11 -16.36
CA ALA A 8 18.61 34.28 -14.92
C ALA A 8 17.32 35.02 -14.53
N ALA A 9 16.98 36.12 -15.20
CA ALA A 9 15.75 36.87 -14.93
C ALA A 9 14.48 36.05 -15.22
N ALA A 10 14.46 35.30 -16.33
CA ALA A 10 13.37 34.38 -16.67
C ALA A 10 13.24 33.24 -15.65
N GLY A 11 14.38 32.71 -15.17
CA GLY A 11 14.43 31.68 -14.15
C GLY A 11 13.95 32.17 -12.78
N PHE A 12 14.42 33.32 -12.31
CA PHE A 12 14.01 33.89 -11.01
C PHE A 12 12.52 34.26 -10.98
N SER A 13 12.02 34.88 -12.05
CA SER A 13 10.59 35.25 -12.14
C SER A 13 9.69 34.02 -12.13
N THR A 14 9.94 33.05 -13.02
CA THR A 14 9.20 31.79 -13.06
C THR A 14 9.30 31.05 -11.72
N GLY A 15 10.52 30.91 -11.19
CA GLY A 15 10.75 30.19 -9.94
C GLY A 15 10.04 30.82 -8.74
N GLY A 16 10.02 32.15 -8.66
CA GLY A 16 9.29 32.89 -7.62
C GLY A 16 7.78 32.67 -7.67
N VAL A 17 7.18 32.72 -8.87
CA VAL A 17 5.74 32.46 -9.07
C VAL A 17 5.38 31.03 -8.69
N ILE A 18 6.17 30.05 -9.11
CA ILE A 18 5.96 28.64 -8.78
C ILE A 18 6.12 28.40 -7.27
N ALA A 19 7.13 28.98 -6.63
CA ALA A 19 7.33 28.89 -5.19
C ALA A 19 6.16 29.51 -4.40
N ALA A 20 5.65 30.67 -4.81
CA ALA A 20 4.46 31.25 -4.19
C ALA A 20 3.24 30.33 -4.37
N GLY A 21 3.08 29.78 -5.57
CA GLY A 21 1.96 28.93 -5.91
C GLY A 21 1.95 27.54 -5.28
N SER A 22 3.10 27.06 -4.79
CA SER A 22 3.24 25.74 -4.18
C SER A 22 3.05 25.75 -2.65
N ARG A 23 2.70 26.88 -2.04
CA ARG A 23 2.45 27.04 -0.59
C ARG A 23 1.02 26.65 -0.16
N GLY A 24 0.25 26.03 -1.05
CA GLY A 24 -1.15 25.65 -0.80
C GLY A 24 -1.33 24.49 0.17
N ALA A 25 -2.60 24.18 0.45
CA ALA A 25 -2.97 23.00 1.23
C ALA A 25 -2.56 21.69 0.55
N THR A 26 -2.42 20.65 1.35
CA THR A 26 -1.87 19.33 1.01
C THR A 26 -2.80 18.26 1.54
N LEU A 27 -2.87 17.09 0.90
CA LEU A 27 -3.78 16.01 1.30
C LEU A 27 -3.47 15.48 2.70
N VAL A 28 -2.19 15.47 3.08
CA VAL A 28 -1.76 15.10 4.43
C VAL A 28 -0.88 16.18 5.05
N SER A 29 -0.74 16.15 6.37
CA SER A 29 0.13 17.09 7.07
C SER A 29 1.61 16.76 6.82
N TRP A 30 2.38 17.75 6.37
CA TRP A 30 3.82 17.60 6.18
C TRP A 30 4.61 18.07 7.41
N PRO A 31 5.78 17.47 7.69
CA PRO A 31 6.71 18.00 8.67
C PRO A 31 7.07 19.47 8.37
N LYS A 32 7.18 20.30 9.42
CA LYS A 32 7.44 21.75 9.29
C LYS A 32 8.65 22.07 8.41
N LYS A 33 9.72 21.28 8.52
CA LYS A 33 10.94 21.45 7.70
C LYS A 33 10.65 21.25 6.21
N VAL A 34 9.90 20.20 5.86
CA VAL A 34 9.49 19.91 4.47
C VAL A 34 8.59 21.03 3.96
N ARG A 35 7.56 21.41 4.71
CA ARG A 35 6.63 22.49 4.33
C ARG A 35 7.35 23.83 4.10
N THR A 36 8.40 24.12 4.88
CA THR A 36 9.18 25.35 4.74
C THR A 36 10.11 25.32 3.52
N ALA A 37 10.77 24.19 3.25
CA ALA A 37 11.73 24.04 2.16
C ALA A 37 11.08 23.84 0.78
N PHE A 38 9.94 23.14 0.74
CA PHE A 38 9.29 22.70 -0.50
C PHE A 38 9.08 23.81 -1.55
N PRO A 39 8.55 25.00 -1.20
CA PRO A 39 8.40 26.10 -2.17
C PRO A 39 9.69 26.50 -2.88
N PHE A 40 10.80 26.53 -2.15
CA PHE A 40 12.09 26.93 -2.70
C PHE A 40 12.69 25.84 -3.59
N VAL A 41 12.49 24.57 -3.23
CA VAL A 41 12.94 23.44 -4.05
C VAL A 41 12.20 23.43 -5.38
N VAL A 42 10.86 23.48 -5.35
CA VAL A 42 10.04 23.42 -6.58
C VAL A 42 10.24 24.68 -7.43
N GLY A 43 10.28 25.86 -6.81
CA GLY A 43 10.57 27.11 -7.50
C GLY A 43 11.98 27.12 -8.13
N GLY A 44 12.98 26.60 -7.42
CA GLY A 44 14.34 26.47 -7.94
C GLY A 44 14.42 25.55 -9.16
N LEU A 45 13.79 24.37 -9.09
CA LEU A 45 13.71 23.43 -10.21
C LEU A 45 13.03 24.05 -11.44
N ALA A 46 11.89 24.71 -11.25
CA ALA A 46 11.19 25.40 -12.33
C ALA A 46 12.01 26.56 -12.92
N GLY A 47 12.68 27.33 -12.06
CA GLY A 47 13.55 28.42 -12.48
C GLY A 47 14.72 27.95 -13.33
N VAL A 48 15.34 26.81 -12.98
CA VAL A 48 16.39 26.18 -13.81
C VAL A 48 15.81 25.67 -15.14
N ALA A 49 14.66 25.02 -15.10
CA ALA A 49 14.00 24.44 -16.28
C ALA A 49 13.62 25.51 -17.33
N VAL A 50 13.30 26.74 -16.93
CA VAL A 50 13.01 27.86 -17.85
C VAL A 50 14.24 28.69 -18.16
N GLY A 51 15.05 29.02 -17.15
CA GLY A 51 16.18 29.93 -17.30
C GLY A 51 17.27 29.37 -18.20
N LEU A 52 17.52 28.06 -18.15
CA LEU A 52 18.57 27.43 -18.94
C LEU A 52 18.24 27.38 -20.45
N PRO A 53 17.05 26.92 -20.90
CA PRO A 53 16.66 27.02 -22.30
C PRO A 53 16.62 28.46 -22.82
N VAL A 54 16.15 29.43 -22.02
CA VAL A 54 16.14 30.85 -22.42
C VAL A 54 17.56 31.36 -22.62
N ALA A 55 18.49 31.02 -21.73
CA ALA A 55 19.90 31.39 -21.89
C ALA A 55 20.52 30.75 -23.15
N LEU A 56 20.28 29.46 -23.38
CA LEU A 56 20.80 28.73 -24.53
C LEU A 56 20.21 29.24 -25.85
N GLY A 57 18.89 29.38 -25.93
CA GLY A 57 18.18 29.88 -27.10
C GLY A 57 18.55 31.32 -27.44
N SER A 58 18.65 32.19 -26.44
CA SER A 58 19.11 33.57 -26.63
C SER A 58 20.56 33.62 -27.13
N THR A 59 21.40 32.70 -26.67
CA THR A 59 22.78 32.62 -27.14
C THR A 59 22.87 32.11 -28.58
N LEU A 60 22.06 31.09 -28.93
CA LEU A 60 21.96 30.57 -30.28
C LEU A 60 21.45 31.63 -31.26
N ALA A 61 20.41 32.37 -30.88
CA ALA A 61 19.87 33.49 -31.65
C ALA A 61 20.92 34.58 -31.90
N LEU A 62 21.69 34.97 -30.88
CA LEU A 62 22.78 35.93 -31.07
C LEU A 62 23.89 35.40 -31.98
N ALA A 63 24.19 34.11 -31.92
CA ALA A 63 25.16 33.48 -32.82
C ALA A 63 24.68 33.47 -34.28
N THR A 64 23.39 33.22 -34.53
CA THR A 64 22.81 33.22 -35.91
C THR A 64 22.80 34.60 -36.58
N VAL A 65 22.81 35.70 -35.80
CA VAL A 65 22.84 37.08 -36.32
C VAL A 65 24.28 37.63 -36.37
N GLY A 66 25.29 36.77 -36.29
CA GLY A 66 26.72 37.15 -36.37
C GLY A 66 27.21 37.97 -35.17
N ARG A 67 26.44 38.03 -34.07
CA ARG A 67 26.72 38.82 -32.86
C ARG A 67 27.09 37.97 -31.65
N GLY A 68 27.33 36.67 -31.82
CA GLY A 68 27.67 35.75 -30.72
C GLY A 68 28.61 34.62 -31.14
N ARG A 69 29.41 34.14 -30.19
CA ARG A 69 30.19 32.88 -30.33
C ARG A 69 29.34 31.73 -29.79
N LEU A 70 29.19 30.63 -30.53
CA LEU A 70 28.52 29.40 -30.05
C LEU A 70 29.25 28.85 -28.82
N PRO A 71 28.62 28.77 -27.63
CA PRO A 71 29.31 28.30 -26.44
C PRO A 71 29.05 26.82 -26.26
N VAL A 72 29.91 25.98 -26.85
CA VAL A 72 29.89 24.52 -26.66
C VAL A 72 29.93 24.15 -25.16
N LYS A 73 30.55 25.00 -24.33
CA LYS A 73 30.68 24.80 -22.87
C LYS A 73 29.37 24.98 -22.09
N SER A 74 28.44 25.82 -22.55
CA SER A 74 27.19 26.12 -21.82
C SER A 74 26.12 25.04 -22.04
N VAL A 75 26.11 24.40 -23.21
CA VAL A 75 25.23 23.24 -23.52
C VAL A 75 25.68 22.00 -22.75
N ALA A 76 27.00 21.77 -22.63
CA ALA A 76 27.56 20.65 -21.90
C ALA A 76 27.30 20.71 -20.37
N ALA A 77 27.32 21.91 -19.77
CA ALA A 77 27.02 22.08 -18.34
C ALA A 77 25.56 21.76 -17.98
N GLY A 78 24.61 22.08 -18.88
CA GLY A 78 23.19 21.78 -18.71
C GLY A 78 22.87 20.28 -18.75
N LEU A 79 23.45 19.56 -19.71
CA LEU A 79 23.31 18.10 -19.83
C LEU A 79 24.02 17.35 -18.69
N GLY A 80 25.16 17.87 -18.22
CA GLY A 80 25.91 17.31 -17.09
C GLY A 80 25.14 17.31 -15.77
N LEU A 81 24.41 18.38 -15.46
CA LEU A 81 23.60 18.48 -14.23
C LEU A 81 22.42 17.49 -14.19
N VAL A 82 21.77 17.26 -15.34
CA VAL A 82 20.70 16.25 -15.45
C VAL A 82 21.28 14.84 -15.33
N GLY A 83 22.41 14.56 -15.99
CA GLY A 83 23.11 13.28 -15.88
C GLY A 83 23.56 12.96 -14.46
N VAL A 84 24.12 13.93 -13.73
CA VAL A 84 24.54 13.76 -12.33
C VAL A 84 23.35 13.54 -11.41
N ALA A 85 22.22 14.22 -11.60
CA ALA A 85 21.00 13.99 -10.80
C ALA A 85 20.40 12.59 -11.02
N VAL A 86 20.38 12.11 -12.27
CA VAL A 86 19.91 10.76 -12.61
C VAL A 86 20.84 9.69 -12.04
N VAL A 87 22.16 9.84 -12.20
CA VAL A 87 23.15 8.90 -11.67
C VAL A 87 23.18 8.92 -10.13
N ALA A 88 23.10 10.10 -9.49
CA ALA A 88 22.99 10.19 -8.03
C ALA A 88 21.69 9.59 -7.51
N GLY A 89 20.58 9.72 -8.24
CA GLY A 89 19.31 9.04 -7.93
C GLY A 89 19.40 7.52 -8.02
N LEU A 90 20.06 6.98 -9.06
CA LEU A 90 20.24 5.54 -9.25
C LEU A 90 21.24 4.93 -8.25
N VAL A 91 22.37 5.59 -8.02
CA VAL A 91 23.39 5.15 -7.04
C VAL A 91 22.88 5.29 -5.61
N GLY A 92 22.15 6.37 -5.31
CA GLY A 92 21.49 6.56 -4.02
C GLY A 92 20.43 5.50 -3.74
N ARG A 93 19.67 5.07 -4.76
CA ARG A 93 18.69 4.00 -4.63
C ARG A 93 19.33 2.67 -4.24
N GLY A 94 20.39 2.23 -4.93
CA GLY A 94 21.09 0.98 -4.60
C GLY A 94 21.71 0.99 -3.19
N GLN A 95 22.24 2.13 -2.74
CA GLN A 95 22.77 2.25 -1.37
C GLN A 95 21.68 2.26 -0.29
N VAL A 96 20.50 2.80 -0.58
CA VAL A 96 19.34 2.75 0.33
C VAL A 96 18.76 1.34 0.40
N GLU A 97 18.63 0.64 -0.74
CA GLU A 97 18.16 -0.75 -0.80
C GLU A 97 19.06 -1.69 0.02
N ASN A 98 20.40 -1.55 -0.10
CA ASN A 98 21.36 -2.33 0.68
C ASN A 98 21.30 -2.08 2.20
N LYS A 99 20.83 -0.91 2.64
CA LYS A 99 20.68 -0.58 4.07
C LYS A 99 19.34 -0.98 4.65
N LEU A 100 18.29 -1.05 3.83
CA LEU A 100 16.93 -1.39 4.28
C LEU A 100 16.64 -2.89 4.25
N THR A 101 17.23 -3.63 3.31
CA THR A 101 17.03 -5.08 3.19
C THR A 101 17.44 -5.84 4.47
N PRO A 102 18.60 -5.57 5.10
CA PRO A 102 18.95 -6.20 6.37
C PRO A 102 17.94 -5.92 7.49
N LYS A 103 17.42 -4.68 7.58
CA LYS A 103 16.41 -4.31 8.58
C LYS A 103 15.11 -5.12 8.45
N GLY A 104 14.73 -5.46 7.21
CA GLY A 104 13.57 -6.33 6.95
C GLY A 104 13.75 -7.78 7.39
N ARG A 105 14.99 -8.23 7.61
CA ARG A 105 15.32 -9.58 8.11
C ARG A 105 15.43 -9.64 9.63
N ASP A 106 15.93 -8.57 10.24
CA ASP A 106 16.10 -8.49 11.69
C ASP A 106 14.74 -8.58 12.38
N LEU A 107 14.50 -9.66 13.13
CA LEU A 107 13.25 -9.86 13.86
C LEU A 107 13.15 -8.87 15.02
N ASP A 108 11.95 -8.37 15.30
CA ASP A 108 11.73 -7.65 16.56
C ASP A 108 11.84 -8.66 17.71
N PRO A 109 12.53 -8.32 18.83
CA PRO A 109 12.69 -9.27 19.92
C PRO A 109 11.36 -9.76 20.51
N ALA A 110 10.30 -8.94 20.43
CA ALA A 110 8.93 -9.30 20.83
C ALA A 110 8.37 -10.50 20.05
N TYR A 111 8.77 -10.68 18.80
CA TYR A 111 8.26 -11.72 17.89
C TYR A 111 9.34 -12.72 17.47
N ALA A 112 10.51 -12.71 18.11
CA ALA A 112 11.63 -13.58 17.73
C ALA A 112 11.44 -15.04 18.19
N LYS A 113 10.58 -15.29 19.18
CA LYS A 113 10.34 -16.64 19.71
C LYS A 113 9.37 -17.41 18.80
N PRO A 114 9.66 -18.68 18.47
CA PRO A 114 8.73 -19.56 17.77
C PRO A 114 7.34 -19.62 18.43
N PRO A 115 6.25 -19.52 17.66
CA PRO A 115 4.89 -19.76 18.16
C PRO A 115 4.75 -21.16 18.78
N LEU A 116 4.02 -21.24 19.89
CA LEU A 116 3.68 -22.52 20.52
C LEU A 116 2.53 -23.24 19.79
N ASN A 117 1.66 -22.49 19.12
CA ASN A 117 0.52 -23.04 18.38
C ASN A 117 1.05 -23.79 17.12
N PRO A 118 0.83 -25.11 17.00
CA PRO A 118 1.30 -25.88 15.85
C PRO A 118 0.61 -25.48 14.54
N LEU A 119 -0.52 -24.77 14.59
CA LEU A 119 -1.28 -24.31 13.42
C LEU A 119 -0.73 -23.04 12.77
N VAL A 120 0.42 -22.57 13.25
CA VAL A 120 1.03 -21.31 12.84
C VAL A 120 2.42 -21.58 12.25
N SER A 121 2.77 -20.90 11.16
CA SER A 121 4.12 -20.98 10.58
C SER A 121 5.18 -20.46 11.55
N GLY A 122 6.39 -21.03 11.52
CA GLY A 122 7.43 -20.73 12.51
C GLY A 122 7.34 -21.55 13.80
N SER A 123 6.26 -22.32 14.02
CA SER A 123 6.15 -23.25 15.15
C SER A 123 7.13 -24.43 15.02
N ALA A 124 7.28 -25.22 16.08
CA ALA A 124 8.19 -26.37 16.10
C ALA A 124 7.84 -27.45 15.05
N GLN A 125 6.60 -27.46 14.55
CA GLN A 125 6.13 -28.37 13.50
C GLN A 125 6.20 -27.75 12.10
N SER A 126 6.49 -26.45 11.99
CA SER A 126 6.60 -25.74 10.71
C SER A 126 7.90 -26.11 10.01
N ALA A 127 7.84 -26.22 8.68
CA ALA A 127 9.04 -26.38 7.85
C ALA A 127 9.79 -25.04 7.65
N VAL A 128 9.20 -23.92 8.08
CA VAL A 128 9.76 -22.58 7.95
C VAL A 128 10.14 -22.06 9.33
N THR A 129 11.38 -21.61 9.48
CA THR A 129 11.91 -21.04 10.71
C THR A 129 11.51 -19.58 10.88
N MET A 130 11.55 -19.06 12.12
CA MET A 130 11.30 -17.63 12.39
C MET A 130 12.20 -16.70 11.58
N ALA A 131 13.45 -17.09 11.31
CA ALA A 131 14.37 -16.30 10.49
C ALA A 131 13.93 -16.24 9.02
N GLU A 132 13.43 -17.35 8.48
CA GLU A 132 12.93 -17.45 7.10
C GLU A 132 11.59 -16.73 6.90
N LEU A 133 10.82 -16.50 7.95
CA LEU A 133 9.64 -15.62 7.91
C LEU A 133 10.03 -14.14 7.67
N GLY A 134 11.20 -13.73 8.16
CA GLY A 134 11.61 -12.33 8.23
C GLY A 134 10.79 -11.52 9.25
N ARG A 135 11.10 -10.22 9.39
CA ARG A 135 10.50 -9.36 10.43
C ARG A 135 8.98 -9.32 10.34
N GLU A 136 8.45 -9.00 9.16
CA GLU A 136 6.99 -8.84 8.98
C GLU A 136 6.25 -10.16 9.05
N GLY A 137 6.84 -11.26 8.58
CA GLY A 137 6.27 -12.59 8.75
C GLY A 137 6.19 -13.00 10.22
N ALA A 138 7.25 -12.73 11.00
CA ALA A 138 7.27 -12.97 12.44
C ALA A 138 6.19 -12.16 13.19
N ARG A 139 6.00 -10.88 12.83
CA ARG A 139 4.89 -10.05 13.35
C ARG A 139 3.54 -10.63 13.01
N PHE A 140 3.34 -11.05 11.76
CA PHE A 140 2.08 -11.59 11.28
C PHE A 140 1.68 -12.87 12.03
N VAL A 141 2.61 -13.80 12.22
CA VAL A 141 2.34 -15.06 12.92
C VAL A 141 2.30 -14.89 14.45
N GLY A 142 3.06 -13.94 14.99
CA GLY A 142 3.13 -13.64 16.43
C GLY A 142 1.94 -12.84 16.97
N SER A 143 1.03 -12.41 16.09
CA SER A 143 -0.16 -11.62 16.43
C SER A 143 -1.46 -12.38 16.22
N VAL A 144 -1.44 -13.72 16.29
CA VAL A 144 -2.64 -14.57 16.22
C VAL A 144 -3.66 -14.19 17.30
N THR A 145 -4.92 -14.09 16.90
CA THR A 145 -6.05 -13.90 17.82
C THR A 145 -6.20 -15.11 18.74
N GLY A 146 -6.28 -14.87 20.05
CA GLY A 146 -6.47 -15.91 21.05
C GLY A 146 -7.95 -16.18 21.37
N ALA A 147 -8.18 -17.25 22.12
CA ALA A 147 -9.51 -17.62 22.62
C ALA A 147 -10.18 -16.51 23.45
N ASN A 148 -9.40 -15.70 24.18
CA ASN A 148 -9.93 -14.63 25.01
C ASN A 148 -10.47 -13.46 24.18
N ASP A 149 -9.78 -13.10 23.09
CA ASP A 149 -10.22 -12.04 22.17
C ASP A 149 -11.57 -12.40 21.54
N ILE A 150 -11.74 -13.67 21.14
CA ILE A 150 -13.02 -14.21 20.64
C ILE A 150 -14.12 -14.06 21.69
N ARG A 151 -13.88 -14.49 22.95
CA ARG A 151 -14.88 -14.39 24.03
C ARG A 151 -15.23 -12.93 24.35
N GLU A 152 -14.24 -12.05 24.39
CA GLU A 152 -14.42 -10.64 24.72
C GLU A 152 -15.30 -9.93 23.68
N VAL A 153 -15.06 -10.18 22.40
CA VAL A 153 -15.82 -9.52 21.32
C VAL A 153 -17.15 -10.21 21.07
N THR A 154 -17.17 -11.52 20.93
CA THR A 154 -18.38 -12.25 20.49
C THR A 154 -19.29 -12.69 21.64
N GLY A 155 -18.75 -12.82 22.86
CA GLY A 155 -19.47 -13.46 23.97
C GLY A 155 -19.64 -14.97 23.81
N LEU A 156 -18.98 -15.59 22.82
CA LEU A 156 -19.09 -17.01 22.48
C LEU A 156 -17.76 -17.72 22.69
N GLU A 157 -17.83 -19.04 22.90
CA GLU A 157 -16.64 -19.88 22.95
C GLU A 157 -16.01 -20.05 21.56
N PRO A 158 -14.65 -20.08 21.46
CA PRO A 158 -13.97 -20.42 20.22
C PRO A 158 -14.34 -21.84 19.78
N VAL A 159 -14.47 -22.06 18.47
CA VAL A 159 -14.76 -23.38 17.90
C VAL A 159 -13.51 -24.04 17.31
N ALA A 160 -12.45 -23.26 17.08
CA ALA A 160 -11.17 -23.71 16.60
C ALA A 160 -10.06 -22.71 16.99
N GLU A 161 -8.81 -23.15 16.89
CA GLU A 161 -7.66 -22.24 16.88
C GLU A 161 -7.40 -21.74 15.45
N PRO A 162 -7.19 -20.43 15.24
CA PRO A 162 -6.85 -19.88 13.93
C PRO A 162 -5.60 -20.48 13.29
N VAL A 163 -5.62 -20.55 11.95
CA VAL A 163 -4.44 -20.91 11.15
C VAL A 163 -3.83 -19.66 10.51
N ARG A 164 -2.54 -19.42 10.72
CA ARG A 164 -1.77 -18.37 10.01
C ARG A 164 -0.54 -18.97 9.34
N VAL A 165 -0.54 -18.91 8.01
CA VAL A 165 0.58 -19.33 7.16
C VAL A 165 1.27 -18.09 6.59
N PHE A 166 2.58 -18.02 6.77
CA PHE A 166 3.39 -16.98 6.16
C PHE A 166 4.68 -17.59 5.62
N ILE A 167 5.03 -17.29 4.38
CA ILE A 167 6.30 -17.68 3.78
C ILE A 167 7.09 -16.42 3.45
N GLY A 168 8.22 -16.22 4.11
CA GLY A 168 9.09 -15.08 3.84
C GLY A 168 9.86 -15.24 2.53
N VAL A 169 10.36 -14.11 2.01
CA VAL A 169 11.04 -14.10 0.71
C VAL A 169 12.33 -14.95 0.70
N ASP A 170 13.00 -15.06 1.85
CA ASP A 170 14.26 -15.80 2.00
C ASP A 170 14.03 -17.29 2.35
N ALA A 171 12.78 -17.73 2.56
CA ALA A 171 12.46 -19.14 2.84
C ALA A 171 12.76 -20.08 1.66
N ALA A 172 12.76 -19.54 0.43
CA ALA A 172 13.22 -20.26 -0.75
C ALA A 172 13.60 -19.30 -1.89
N THR A 173 14.42 -19.80 -2.82
CA THR A 173 14.99 -19.00 -3.91
C THR A 173 13.94 -18.65 -4.97
N THR A 174 13.10 -19.62 -5.38
CA THR A 174 12.13 -19.43 -6.46
C THR A 174 10.71 -19.21 -5.95
N VAL A 175 9.86 -18.65 -6.80
CA VAL A 175 8.44 -18.43 -6.50
C VAL A 175 7.73 -19.77 -6.29
N GLU A 176 8.00 -20.76 -7.13
CA GLU A 176 7.43 -22.11 -7.09
C GLU A 176 7.77 -22.81 -5.78
N GLN A 177 9.02 -22.68 -5.30
CA GLN A 177 9.43 -23.26 -4.03
C GLN A 177 8.72 -22.58 -2.85
N ARG A 178 8.59 -21.25 -2.86
CA ARG A 178 7.84 -20.52 -1.82
C ARG A 178 6.36 -20.88 -1.80
N VAL A 179 5.72 -21.00 -2.97
CA VAL A 179 4.33 -21.48 -3.07
C VAL A 179 4.22 -22.93 -2.61
N GLY A 180 5.17 -23.79 -2.97
CA GLY A 180 5.23 -25.17 -2.46
C GLY A 180 5.30 -25.25 -0.94
N LEU A 181 6.11 -24.40 -0.30
CA LEU A 181 6.15 -24.28 1.16
C LEU A 181 4.82 -23.79 1.73
N ALA A 182 4.19 -22.77 1.11
CA ALA A 182 2.88 -22.28 1.54
C ALA A 182 1.81 -23.38 1.47
N MET A 183 1.76 -24.13 0.38
CA MET A 183 0.82 -25.25 0.21
C MET A 183 1.09 -26.38 1.21
N SER A 184 2.36 -26.67 1.51
CA SER A 184 2.74 -27.64 2.54
C SER A 184 2.23 -27.21 3.93
N GLU A 185 2.45 -25.95 4.31
CA GLU A 185 1.96 -25.40 5.58
C GLU A 185 0.43 -25.37 5.64
N LEU A 186 -0.26 -24.99 4.56
CA LEU A 186 -1.72 -25.02 4.47
C LEU A 186 -2.28 -26.43 4.68
N ARG A 187 -1.66 -27.46 4.08
CA ARG A 187 -2.05 -28.87 4.31
C ARG A 187 -1.76 -29.30 5.73
N ARG A 188 -0.56 -29.02 6.25
CA ARG A 188 -0.11 -29.42 7.59
C ARG A 188 -1.01 -28.88 8.70
N THR A 189 -1.52 -27.66 8.52
CA THR A 189 -2.33 -26.95 9.51
C THR A 189 -3.84 -27.21 9.35
N GLY A 190 -4.25 -28.00 8.36
CA GLY A 190 -5.68 -28.25 8.09
C GLY A 190 -6.42 -27.02 7.57
N ALA A 191 -5.72 -26.07 6.92
CA ALA A 191 -6.30 -24.82 6.44
C ALA A 191 -7.47 -25.04 5.48
N PHE A 192 -7.39 -26.08 4.63
CA PHE A 192 -8.44 -26.43 3.68
C PHE A 192 -9.68 -27.06 4.31
N ASP A 193 -9.65 -27.36 5.62
CA ASP A 193 -10.80 -27.84 6.37
C ASP A 193 -11.52 -26.72 7.13
N ARG A 194 -11.00 -25.48 7.09
CA ARG A 194 -11.64 -24.31 7.68
C ARG A 194 -12.84 -23.86 6.85
N THR A 195 -13.74 -23.09 7.45
CA THR A 195 -14.85 -22.48 6.71
C THR A 195 -14.39 -21.34 5.80
N ASN A 196 -13.35 -20.59 6.19
CA ASN A 196 -12.81 -19.46 5.41
C ASN A 196 -11.29 -19.59 5.25
N LEU A 197 -10.80 -19.30 4.03
CA LEU A 197 -9.37 -19.15 3.73
C LEU A 197 -9.13 -17.78 3.10
N LEU A 198 -8.45 -16.91 3.85
CA LEU A 198 -8.07 -15.57 3.43
C LEU A 198 -6.69 -15.58 2.78
N ILE A 199 -6.62 -15.14 1.54
CA ILE A 199 -5.40 -15.07 0.74
C ILE A 199 -4.98 -13.61 0.65
N LEU A 200 -3.84 -13.30 1.27
CA LEU A 200 -3.32 -11.95 1.36
C LEU A 200 -2.16 -11.75 0.38
N ALA A 201 -2.18 -10.62 -0.30
CA ALA A 201 -1.00 -10.07 -0.97
C ALA A 201 -0.30 -9.08 -0.03
N PRO A 202 0.91 -9.38 0.47
CA PRO A 202 1.64 -8.43 1.31
C PRO A 202 2.11 -7.21 0.52
N ALA A 203 2.49 -6.14 1.21
CA ALA A 203 3.18 -5.01 0.63
C ALA A 203 4.65 -5.35 0.29
N GLY A 204 5.36 -4.43 -0.37
CA GLY A 204 6.74 -4.67 -0.83
C GLY A 204 7.76 -5.01 0.27
N THR A 205 7.46 -4.66 1.52
CA THR A 205 8.26 -4.98 2.71
C THR A 205 8.06 -6.40 3.23
N GLY A 206 7.03 -7.11 2.73
CA GLY A 206 6.50 -8.33 3.33
C GLY A 206 5.37 -8.08 4.33
N TYR A 207 5.00 -6.83 4.61
CA TYR A 207 3.91 -6.49 5.52
C TYR A 207 2.56 -6.99 5.00
N ALA A 208 1.93 -7.91 5.74
CA ALA A 208 0.54 -8.31 5.55
C ALA A 208 -0.28 -7.72 6.71
N ASN A 209 -1.32 -6.94 6.42
CA ASN A 209 -2.13 -6.32 7.47
C ASN A 209 -2.86 -7.41 8.26
N SER A 210 -2.59 -7.46 9.57
CA SER A 210 -3.23 -8.41 10.49
C SER A 210 -4.66 -8.04 10.85
N THR A 211 -5.08 -6.78 10.71
CA THR A 211 -6.42 -6.31 11.10
C THR A 211 -7.57 -7.10 10.45
N PRO A 212 -7.66 -7.25 9.12
CA PRO A 212 -8.68 -8.10 8.49
C PRO A 212 -8.59 -9.58 8.90
N VAL A 213 -7.39 -10.06 9.23
CA VAL A 213 -7.18 -11.42 9.75
C VAL A 213 -7.77 -11.55 11.16
N ASP A 214 -7.47 -10.60 12.05
CA ASP A 214 -8.00 -10.55 13.41
C ASP A 214 -9.54 -10.51 13.38
N ILE A 215 -10.13 -9.68 12.52
CA ILE A 215 -11.59 -9.58 12.33
C ILE A 215 -12.18 -10.93 11.89
N LEU A 216 -11.56 -11.59 10.91
CA LEU A 216 -12.00 -12.89 10.42
C LEU A 216 -11.90 -13.95 11.53
N GLU A 217 -10.78 -14.02 12.25
CA GLU A 217 -10.54 -14.96 13.34
C GLU A 217 -11.56 -14.77 14.48
N ILE A 218 -11.82 -13.52 14.87
CA ILE A 218 -12.78 -13.18 15.93
C ILE A 218 -14.20 -13.57 15.52
N LEU A 219 -14.68 -13.08 14.38
CA LEU A 219 -16.08 -13.24 13.98
C LEU A 219 -16.41 -14.66 13.49
N THR A 220 -15.41 -15.43 13.05
CA THR A 220 -15.58 -16.86 12.74
C THR A 220 -15.29 -17.78 13.93
N ARG A 221 -14.97 -17.22 15.11
CA ARG A 221 -14.61 -17.96 16.34
C ARG A 221 -13.44 -18.92 16.14
N GLY A 222 -12.49 -18.51 15.30
CA GLY A 222 -11.27 -19.23 14.96
C GLY A 222 -11.39 -20.25 13.84
N ASP A 223 -12.57 -20.43 13.23
CA ASP A 223 -12.76 -21.29 12.05
C ASP A 223 -12.33 -20.61 10.73
N SER A 224 -11.07 -20.19 10.71
CA SER A 224 -10.44 -19.48 9.60
C SER A 224 -8.99 -19.87 9.42
N ALA A 225 -8.53 -19.75 8.18
CA ALA A 225 -7.13 -19.81 7.81
C ALA A 225 -6.74 -18.55 7.02
N SER A 226 -5.50 -18.12 7.17
CA SER A 226 -4.92 -17.01 6.40
C SER A 226 -3.56 -17.40 5.83
N VAL A 227 -3.27 -16.95 4.60
CA VAL A 227 -1.98 -17.19 3.94
C VAL A 227 -1.43 -15.94 3.27
N ALA A 228 -0.13 -15.69 3.45
CA ALA A 228 0.62 -14.66 2.74
C ALA A 228 2.01 -15.17 2.33
N ILE A 229 2.51 -14.69 1.18
CA ILE A 229 3.87 -15.00 0.69
C ILE A 229 4.59 -13.69 0.40
N GLY A 230 5.69 -13.44 1.12
CA GLY A 230 6.56 -12.29 0.91
C GLY A 230 7.31 -12.39 -0.42
N TYR A 231 7.35 -11.28 -1.17
CA TYR A 231 8.11 -11.16 -2.43
C TYR A 231 9.23 -10.10 -2.38
N GLY A 232 9.38 -9.42 -1.23
CA GLY A 232 10.34 -8.35 -1.05
C GLY A 232 10.52 -7.97 0.42
N LEU A 233 11.56 -7.16 0.67
CA LEU A 233 11.93 -6.61 1.98
C LEU A 233 12.04 -5.07 1.92
N LEU A 234 11.58 -4.45 0.83
CA LEU A 234 11.81 -3.03 0.55
C LEU A 234 10.50 -2.23 0.67
N PRO A 235 10.54 -0.99 1.19
CA PRO A 235 9.38 -0.11 1.24
C PRO A 235 8.61 -0.05 -0.09
N SER A 236 7.28 0.06 -0.02
CA SER A 236 6.37 -0.08 -1.17
C SER A 236 6.74 0.79 -2.37
N PHE A 237 7.19 2.04 -2.16
CA PHE A 237 7.60 2.92 -3.27
C PHE A 237 8.83 2.41 -4.05
N LEU A 238 9.72 1.65 -3.41
CA LEU A 238 10.86 0.99 -4.06
C LEU A 238 10.48 -0.32 -4.73
N SER A 239 9.36 -0.93 -4.32
CA SER A 239 8.91 -2.23 -4.82
C SER A 239 8.01 -2.15 -6.07
N LEU A 240 7.78 -0.96 -6.64
CA LEU A 240 7.01 -0.79 -7.89
C LEU A 240 7.51 -1.66 -9.06
N GLY A 241 8.82 -1.88 -9.15
CA GLY A 241 9.42 -2.77 -10.16
C GLY A 241 9.25 -4.27 -9.90
N LYS A 242 8.66 -4.65 -8.76
CA LYS A 242 8.44 -6.05 -8.35
C LYS A 242 6.97 -6.49 -8.46
N VAL A 243 6.07 -5.63 -8.93
CA VAL A 243 4.64 -5.97 -9.04
C VAL A 243 4.45 -7.21 -9.91
N THR A 244 5.18 -7.35 -11.03
CA THR A 244 5.06 -8.51 -11.92
C THR A 244 5.40 -9.83 -11.22
N ILE A 245 6.53 -9.91 -10.50
CA ILE A 245 6.93 -11.14 -9.81
C ILE A 245 6.02 -11.45 -8.61
N ALA A 246 5.52 -10.41 -7.94
CA ALA A 246 4.57 -10.54 -6.84
C ALA A 246 3.21 -11.04 -7.33
N ALA A 247 2.70 -10.50 -8.45
CA ALA A 247 1.48 -10.95 -9.09
C ALA A 247 1.60 -12.39 -9.59
N GLN A 248 2.76 -12.78 -10.15
CA GLN A 248 3.06 -14.18 -10.48
C GLN A 248 3.02 -15.09 -9.25
N THR A 249 3.52 -14.63 -8.11
CA THR A 249 3.48 -15.39 -6.85
C THR A 249 2.04 -15.59 -6.37
N GLN A 250 1.22 -14.54 -6.40
CA GLN A 250 -0.21 -14.63 -6.06
C GLN A 250 -0.97 -15.54 -7.02
N LYS A 251 -0.75 -15.39 -8.33
CA LYS A 251 -1.39 -16.23 -9.34
C LYS A 251 -1.03 -17.70 -9.14
N LEU A 252 0.25 -18.04 -8.95
CA LEU A 252 0.67 -19.42 -8.73
C LEU A 252 0.10 -20.01 -7.42
N LEU A 253 -0.04 -19.19 -6.38
CA LEU A 253 -0.71 -19.60 -5.15
C LEU A 253 -2.20 -19.89 -5.38
N LEU A 254 -2.91 -19.03 -6.11
CA LEU A 254 -4.31 -19.23 -6.49
C LEU A 254 -4.51 -20.48 -7.33
N ASP A 255 -3.67 -20.67 -8.36
CA ASP A 255 -3.66 -21.87 -9.21
C ASP A 255 -3.49 -23.13 -8.33
N SER A 256 -2.50 -23.13 -7.42
CA SER A 256 -2.21 -24.27 -6.53
C SER A 256 -3.33 -24.56 -5.52
N ILE A 257 -3.98 -23.53 -4.99
CA ILE A 257 -5.14 -23.68 -4.09
C ILE A 257 -6.33 -24.24 -4.87
N CYS A 258 -6.60 -23.73 -6.07
CA CYS A 258 -7.68 -24.22 -6.92
C CYS A 258 -7.49 -25.71 -7.25
N ASP A 259 -6.27 -26.11 -7.62
CA ASP A 259 -5.92 -27.52 -7.89
C ASP A 259 -6.11 -28.41 -6.65
N GLU A 260 -5.68 -27.95 -5.48
CA GLU A 260 -5.90 -28.67 -4.21
C GLU A 260 -7.41 -28.87 -3.95
N LEU A 261 -8.21 -27.81 -4.09
CA LEU A 261 -9.63 -27.84 -3.81
C LEU A 261 -10.44 -28.66 -4.83
N ALA A 262 -9.94 -28.85 -6.06
CA ALA A 262 -10.64 -29.58 -7.10
C ALA A 262 -11.01 -31.01 -6.66
N THR A 263 -10.18 -31.65 -5.84
CA THR A 263 -10.38 -33.03 -5.35
C THR A 263 -11.08 -33.11 -3.99
N ARG A 264 -11.29 -31.97 -3.31
CA ARG A 264 -11.87 -31.95 -1.96
C ARG A 264 -13.39 -31.84 -1.98
N THR A 265 -14.02 -32.53 -1.03
CA THR A 265 -15.46 -32.47 -0.76
C THR A 265 -15.82 -31.25 0.11
N LYS A 266 -15.05 -31.01 1.19
CA LYS A 266 -15.12 -29.79 1.99
C LYS A 266 -14.18 -28.74 1.40
N ARG A 267 -14.70 -27.54 1.15
CA ARG A 267 -13.94 -26.42 0.57
C ARG A 267 -14.20 -25.16 1.39
N PRO A 268 -13.16 -24.40 1.77
CA PRO A 268 -13.32 -23.10 2.40
C PRO A 268 -13.91 -22.11 1.39
N ARG A 269 -14.59 -21.07 1.90
CA ARG A 269 -14.80 -19.83 1.16
C ARG A 269 -13.44 -19.17 0.94
N LEU A 270 -13.08 -18.94 -0.31
CA LEU A 270 -11.85 -18.22 -0.65
C LEU A 270 -12.11 -16.72 -0.61
N LEU A 271 -11.32 -16.02 0.19
CA LEU A 271 -11.40 -14.57 0.39
C LEU A 271 -10.08 -13.94 -0.05
N LEU A 272 -10.14 -12.80 -0.73
CA LEU A 272 -8.96 -12.04 -1.12
C LEU A 272 -8.85 -10.76 -0.30
N TYR A 273 -7.64 -10.46 0.17
CA TYR A 273 -7.30 -9.16 0.75
C TYR A 273 -6.00 -8.61 0.17
N GLY A 274 -6.03 -7.32 -0.16
CA GLY A 274 -4.82 -6.57 -0.44
C GLY A 274 -4.97 -5.12 0.01
N GLU A 275 -3.87 -4.56 0.52
CA GLU A 275 -3.81 -3.16 0.90
C GLU A 275 -2.62 -2.48 0.22
N SER A 276 -2.83 -1.27 -0.29
CA SER A 276 -1.78 -0.49 -0.94
C SER A 276 -1.14 -1.27 -2.10
N MET A 277 0.18 -1.46 -2.06
CA MET A 277 0.89 -2.31 -3.02
C MET A 277 0.37 -3.74 -3.07
N GLY A 278 -0.10 -4.29 -1.94
CA GLY A 278 -0.70 -5.62 -1.88
C GLY A 278 -1.97 -5.71 -2.73
N ALA A 279 -2.83 -4.70 -2.67
CA ALA A 279 -4.02 -4.61 -3.52
C ALA A 279 -3.64 -4.61 -5.00
N LYS A 280 -2.71 -3.73 -5.39
CA LYS A 280 -2.21 -3.65 -6.77
C LYS A 280 -1.58 -4.95 -7.27
N VAL A 281 -0.87 -5.67 -6.40
CA VAL A 281 -0.29 -6.98 -6.71
C VAL A 281 -1.38 -8.03 -6.92
N GLN A 282 -2.41 -8.03 -6.10
CA GLN A 282 -3.50 -8.99 -6.19
C GLN A 282 -4.40 -8.72 -7.41
N GLU A 283 -4.76 -7.46 -7.67
CA GLU A 283 -5.47 -7.05 -8.89
C GLU A 283 -4.70 -7.47 -10.16
N ALA A 284 -3.37 -7.30 -10.16
CA ALA A 284 -2.51 -7.75 -11.27
C ALA A 284 -2.41 -9.29 -11.40
N ALA A 285 -2.74 -10.05 -10.36
CA ALA A 285 -2.80 -11.51 -10.40
C ALA A 285 -4.13 -12.03 -10.95
N VAL A 286 -5.18 -11.21 -10.90
CA VAL A 286 -6.53 -11.48 -11.45
C VAL A 286 -6.94 -10.42 -12.48
N PRO A 287 -6.14 -10.18 -13.55
CA PRO A 287 -6.32 -9.04 -14.44
C PRO A 287 -7.65 -9.02 -15.22
N ALA A 288 -8.38 -10.15 -15.31
CA ALA A 288 -9.71 -10.22 -15.91
C ALA A 288 -10.84 -9.93 -14.89
N GLY A 289 -10.50 -9.54 -13.66
CA GLY A 289 -11.44 -9.12 -12.62
C GLY A 289 -12.46 -10.22 -12.30
N PRO A 290 -13.78 -9.94 -12.40
CA PRO A 290 -14.85 -10.92 -12.15
C PRO A 290 -14.66 -12.30 -12.78
N ILE A 291 -14.11 -12.36 -14.00
CA ILE A 291 -13.89 -13.62 -14.73
C ILE A 291 -12.87 -14.50 -14.00
N ASP A 292 -11.78 -13.90 -13.50
CA ASP A 292 -10.78 -14.62 -12.73
C ASP A 292 -11.32 -15.00 -11.34
N LEU A 293 -12.16 -14.14 -10.73
CA LEU A 293 -12.86 -14.48 -9.47
C LEU A 293 -13.76 -15.70 -9.63
N ASP A 294 -14.46 -15.82 -10.76
CA ASP A 294 -15.26 -17.02 -11.10
C ASP A 294 -14.36 -18.24 -11.30
N HIS A 295 -13.25 -18.10 -12.03
CA HIS A 295 -12.30 -19.18 -12.28
C HIS A 295 -11.74 -19.79 -10.98
N TYR A 296 -11.36 -18.94 -10.03
CA TYR A 296 -10.83 -19.36 -8.73
C TYR A 296 -11.92 -19.61 -7.68
N ASN A 297 -13.20 -19.43 -8.00
CA ASN A 297 -14.32 -19.53 -7.06
C ASN A 297 -14.11 -18.64 -5.81
N ILE A 298 -13.70 -17.40 -6.02
CA ILE A 298 -13.53 -16.39 -4.97
C ILE A 298 -14.90 -15.93 -4.48
N ALA A 299 -15.12 -16.04 -3.17
CA ALA A 299 -16.36 -15.65 -2.53
C ALA A 299 -16.46 -14.13 -2.33
N ALA A 300 -15.35 -13.48 -2.00
CA ALA A 300 -15.26 -12.02 -1.87
C ALA A 300 -13.80 -11.54 -1.93
N ALA A 301 -13.60 -10.29 -2.36
CA ALA A 301 -12.33 -9.61 -2.42
C ALA A 301 -12.46 -8.20 -1.81
N LEU A 302 -11.49 -7.83 -0.96
CA LEU A 302 -11.39 -6.50 -0.37
C LEU A 302 -10.02 -5.90 -0.72
N TRP A 303 -10.05 -4.82 -1.48
CA TRP A 303 -8.87 -4.04 -1.88
C TRP A 303 -8.92 -2.66 -1.26
N VAL A 304 -7.85 -2.29 -0.58
CA VAL A 304 -7.80 -1.10 0.27
C VAL A 304 -6.71 -0.15 -0.20
N GLY A 305 -7.06 1.09 -0.52
CA GLY A 305 -6.11 2.14 -0.89
C GLY A 305 -5.19 1.79 -2.07
N THR A 306 -5.71 1.17 -3.12
CA THR A 306 -4.90 0.76 -4.28
C THR A 306 -4.16 1.98 -4.89
N PRO A 307 -2.84 1.91 -5.13
CA PRO A 307 -2.13 2.96 -5.84
C PRO A 307 -2.71 3.20 -7.23
N GLY A 308 -3.29 4.39 -7.40
CA GLY A 308 -4.14 4.73 -8.53
C GLY A 308 -3.42 4.89 -9.88
N GLY A 309 -4.17 5.43 -10.84
CA GLY A 309 -3.76 5.61 -12.23
C GLY A 309 -4.48 4.63 -13.16
N GLN A 310 -4.19 4.72 -14.47
CA GLN A 310 -5.00 4.09 -15.52
C GLN A 310 -5.24 2.58 -15.35
N VAL A 311 -4.28 1.84 -14.80
CA VAL A 311 -4.42 0.40 -14.55
C VAL A 311 -5.49 0.13 -13.47
N SER A 312 -5.44 0.87 -12.36
CA SER A 312 -6.43 0.76 -11.28
C SER A 312 -7.79 1.29 -11.73
N ASP A 313 -7.84 2.43 -12.43
CA ASP A 313 -9.08 2.96 -13.00
C ASP A 313 -9.73 1.94 -13.97
N GLY A 314 -8.92 1.25 -14.78
CA GLY A 314 -9.36 0.17 -15.67
C GLY A 314 -9.88 -1.06 -14.92
N PHE A 315 -9.21 -1.47 -13.83
CA PHE A 315 -9.65 -2.58 -13.00
C PHE A 315 -10.99 -2.29 -12.29
N HIS A 316 -11.17 -1.08 -11.75
CA HIS A 316 -12.46 -0.63 -11.21
C HIS A 316 -13.57 -0.72 -12.27
N ALA A 317 -13.30 -0.27 -13.50
CA ALA A 317 -14.27 -0.33 -14.59
C ALA A 317 -14.65 -1.79 -14.95
N LEU A 318 -13.70 -2.73 -14.87
CA LEU A 318 -13.97 -4.17 -15.07
C LEU A 318 -14.89 -4.74 -13.97
N CYS A 319 -14.74 -4.28 -12.73
CA CYS A 319 -15.48 -4.77 -11.57
C CYS A 319 -16.83 -4.05 -11.34
N ILE A 320 -17.20 -3.06 -12.17
CA ILE A 320 -18.30 -2.12 -11.87
C ILE A 320 -19.67 -2.77 -11.63
N GLN A 321 -19.92 -3.96 -12.21
CA GLN A 321 -21.21 -4.65 -12.09
C GLN A 321 -21.39 -5.39 -10.76
N GLU A 322 -20.31 -5.65 -10.02
CA GLU A 322 -20.36 -6.41 -8.77
C GLU A 322 -19.45 -5.87 -7.67
N SER A 323 -19.07 -4.59 -7.78
CA SER A 323 -18.25 -3.89 -6.80
C SER A 323 -19.03 -2.85 -6.00
N ILE A 324 -18.57 -2.64 -4.77
CA ILE A 324 -18.87 -1.46 -3.96
C ILE A 324 -17.56 -0.74 -3.66
N THR A 325 -17.54 0.57 -3.89
CA THR A 325 -16.45 1.45 -3.43
C THR A 325 -16.99 2.35 -2.33
N VAL A 326 -16.31 2.37 -1.19
CA VAL A 326 -16.65 3.22 -0.03
C VAL A 326 -15.41 3.98 0.43
N ASP A 327 -15.61 5.24 0.84
CA ASP A 327 -14.61 6.01 1.57
C ASP A 327 -14.66 5.69 3.07
N ARG A 328 -15.82 5.31 3.61
CA ARG A 328 -16.03 5.09 5.05
C ARG A 328 -17.21 4.16 5.36
N PRO A 329 -17.29 3.60 6.58
CA PRO A 329 -18.34 2.68 6.97
C PRO A 329 -19.77 3.19 6.78
N GLU A 330 -20.01 4.50 6.92
CA GLU A 330 -21.35 5.08 6.76
C GLU A 330 -21.90 4.99 5.34
N GLU A 331 -21.04 4.70 4.35
CA GLU A 331 -21.43 4.54 2.95
C GLU A 331 -21.80 3.10 2.59
N ILE A 332 -21.61 2.15 3.53
CA ILE A 332 -22.06 0.77 3.35
C ILE A 332 -23.59 0.76 3.29
N PRO A 333 -24.21 0.24 2.22
CA PRO A 333 -25.67 0.17 2.12
C PRO A 333 -26.28 -0.65 3.26
N ALA A 334 -27.29 -0.10 3.94
CA ALA A 334 -28.02 -0.82 5.00
C ALA A 334 -28.64 -2.13 4.51
N VAL A 335 -29.00 -2.19 3.22
CA VAL A 335 -29.40 -3.41 2.52
C VAL A 335 -28.51 -3.53 1.29
N LEU A 336 -27.72 -4.61 1.23
CA LEU A 336 -26.84 -4.85 0.09
C LEU A 336 -27.62 -5.32 -1.14
N PRO A 337 -27.14 -4.98 -2.35
CA PRO A 337 -27.73 -5.48 -3.60
C PRO A 337 -27.81 -7.00 -3.66
N THR A 338 -28.71 -7.51 -4.50
CA THR A 338 -28.81 -8.94 -4.85
C THR A 338 -28.52 -9.12 -6.34
N PRO A 339 -27.54 -9.94 -6.75
CA PRO A 339 -26.62 -10.72 -5.90
C PRO A 339 -25.70 -9.82 -5.07
N ARG A 340 -25.19 -10.34 -3.94
CA ARG A 340 -24.28 -9.60 -3.07
C ARG A 340 -23.00 -9.23 -3.84
N PRO A 341 -22.52 -7.98 -3.74
CA PRO A 341 -21.23 -7.59 -4.31
C PRO A 341 -20.08 -8.41 -3.74
N ARG A 342 -19.28 -9.01 -4.63
CA ARG A 342 -18.09 -9.78 -4.27
C ARG A 342 -16.86 -8.89 -4.15
N VAL A 343 -16.83 -7.76 -4.85
CA VAL A 343 -15.67 -6.86 -4.89
C VAL A 343 -15.92 -5.64 -4.02
N TRP A 344 -14.98 -5.36 -3.13
CA TRP A 344 -15.03 -4.21 -2.24
C TRP A 344 -13.76 -3.38 -2.38
N PHE A 345 -13.92 -2.09 -2.63
CA PHE A 345 -12.86 -1.10 -2.61
C PHE A 345 -13.07 -0.17 -1.42
N LEU A 346 -12.08 -0.10 -0.54
CA LEU A 346 -12.03 0.89 0.54
C LEU A 346 -10.97 1.92 0.19
N GLU A 347 -11.40 3.12 -0.20
CA GLU A 347 -10.52 4.13 -0.76
C GLU A 347 -10.88 5.51 -0.22
N HIS A 348 -9.98 6.12 0.57
CA HIS A 348 -10.29 7.46 1.04
C HIS A 348 -10.27 8.46 -0.12
N ASP A 349 -11.23 9.37 -0.10
CA ASP A 349 -11.30 10.53 -0.98
C ASP A 349 -10.00 11.35 -0.94
N GLY A 350 -9.49 11.56 0.28
CA GLY A 350 -8.24 12.27 0.55
C GLY A 350 -6.97 11.41 0.52
N ASP A 351 -7.00 10.13 0.10
CA ASP A 351 -5.79 9.29 0.11
C ASP A 351 -4.82 9.68 -1.02
N PRO A 352 -3.65 10.27 -0.74
CA PRO A 352 -2.71 10.61 -1.79
C PRO A 352 -2.19 9.40 -2.57
N VAL A 353 -2.19 8.18 -2.01
CA VAL A 353 -1.76 6.96 -2.71
C VAL A 353 -2.74 6.61 -3.85
N VAL A 354 -4.04 6.69 -3.60
CA VAL A 354 -5.11 6.47 -4.59
C VAL A 354 -5.18 7.63 -5.60
N ARG A 355 -4.97 8.86 -5.12
CA ARG A 355 -5.10 10.06 -5.95
C ARG A 355 -3.88 10.34 -6.82
N PHE A 356 -2.69 9.91 -6.41
CA PHE A 356 -1.44 10.17 -7.14
C PHE A 356 -1.42 9.45 -8.50
N ARG A 357 -1.22 10.23 -9.56
CA ARG A 357 -1.14 9.73 -10.94
C ARG A 357 -0.33 10.68 -11.84
N PRO A 358 0.39 10.17 -12.85
CA PRO A 358 1.20 10.99 -13.75
C PRO A 358 0.42 12.10 -14.46
N GLU A 359 -0.86 11.87 -14.73
CA GLU A 359 -1.73 12.81 -15.43
C GLU A 359 -1.90 14.14 -14.69
N LEU A 360 -1.63 14.20 -13.38
CA LEU A 360 -1.66 15.44 -12.60
C LEU A 360 -0.69 16.51 -13.12
N ILE A 361 0.33 16.13 -13.91
CA ILE A 361 1.27 17.06 -14.52
C ILE A 361 0.54 18.00 -15.48
N THR A 362 -0.36 17.47 -16.31
CA THR A 362 -0.98 18.20 -17.43
C THR A 362 -2.49 18.35 -17.29
N ASN A 363 -3.15 17.44 -16.57
CA ASN A 363 -4.60 17.33 -16.53
C ASN A 363 -5.11 17.57 -15.11
N ARG A 364 -6.21 18.33 -15.01
CA ARG A 364 -6.95 18.47 -13.77
C ARG A 364 -7.64 17.13 -13.45
N PRO A 365 -7.48 16.58 -12.24
CA PRO A 365 -8.16 15.36 -11.87
C PRO A 365 -9.63 15.63 -11.51
N ALA A 366 -10.47 14.60 -11.63
CA ALA A 366 -11.88 14.66 -11.25
C ALA A 366 -12.08 14.95 -9.74
N TRP A 367 -11.13 14.55 -8.88
CA TRP A 367 -11.18 14.77 -7.43
C TRP A 367 -10.76 16.19 -6.99
N LEU A 368 -10.34 17.07 -7.91
CA LEU A 368 -10.17 18.51 -7.69
C LEU A 368 -10.95 19.32 -8.74
N PRO A 369 -12.30 19.28 -8.73
CA PRO A 369 -13.09 20.03 -9.69
C PRO A 369 -13.13 21.52 -9.34
N MET A 370 -13.62 22.33 -10.30
CA MET A 370 -13.67 23.79 -10.17
C MET A 370 -14.88 24.31 -9.41
N ASP A 371 -15.93 23.50 -9.30
CA ASP A 371 -17.17 23.84 -8.60
C ASP A 371 -17.02 23.73 -7.07
N GLY A 372 -15.88 23.24 -6.59
CA GLY A 372 -15.57 23.07 -5.17
C GLY A 372 -16.10 21.77 -4.58
N SER A 373 -16.92 21.00 -5.30
CA SER A 373 -17.40 19.69 -4.86
C SER A 373 -16.21 18.75 -4.69
N ARG A 374 -15.99 18.21 -3.50
CA ARG A 374 -14.84 17.33 -3.25
C ARG A 374 -15.22 16.30 -2.21
N GLY A 375 -14.53 15.18 -2.28
CA GLY A 375 -14.66 14.11 -1.32
C GLY A 375 -14.13 14.48 0.07
N ARG A 376 -14.38 13.61 1.04
CA ARG A 376 -13.99 13.81 2.45
C ARG A 376 -12.46 13.98 2.55
N ASN A 377 -12.03 14.80 3.51
CA ASN A 377 -10.61 15.03 3.83
C ASN A 377 -9.75 15.64 2.70
N ILE A 378 -10.35 16.10 1.59
CA ILE A 378 -9.66 16.93 0.60
C ILE A 378 -9.78 18.40 1.04
N PRO A 379 -8.67 19.14 1.29
CA PRO A 379 -8.77 20.51 1.80
C PRO A 379 -9.47 21.46 0.81
N ASP A 380 -10.43 22.27 1.24
CA ASP A 380 -11.18 23.20 0.37
C ASP A 380 -10.29 24.18 -0.41
N SER A 381 -9.19 24.59 0.21
CA SER A 381 -8.22 25.53 -0.40
C SER A 381 -7.24 24.85 -1.36
N MET A 382 -7.28 23.52 -1.49
CA MET A 382 -6.46 22.80 -2.47
C MET A 382 -7.03 22.99 -3.87
N THR A 383 -6.19 23.49 -4.78
CA THR A 383 -6.54 23.74 -6.19
C THR A 383 -5.53 23.04 -7.08
N TRP A 384 -5.99 22.39 -8.14
CA TRP A 384 -5.08 21.82 -9.13
C TRP A 384 -4.29 22.91 -9.86
N ARG A 385 -2.97 22.73 -9.90
CA ARG A 385 -2.01 23.57 -10.60
C ARG A 385 -1.10 22.65 -11.44
N PRO A 386 -1.02 22.86 -12.77
CA PRO A 386 -0.19 22.04 -13.66
C PRO A 386 1.24 21.87 -13.12
N GLY A 387 1.72 20.63 -13.07
CA GLY A 387 3.03 20.24 -12.54
C GLY A 387 3.19 20.37 -11.01
N ILE A 388 2.70 21.46 -10.40
CA ILE A 388 2.82 21.71 -8.95
C ILE A 388 2.05 20.66 -8.16
N THR A 389 0.79 20.39 -8.53
CA THR A 389 -0.04 19.42 -7.81
C THR A 389 0.50 18.00 -7.93
N TYR A 390 1.14 17.64 -9.06
CA TYR A 390 1.84 16.37 -9.18
C TYR A 390 2.97 16.24 -8.15
N ILE A 391 3.83 17.25 -8.03
CA ILE A 391 4.95 17.23 -7.07
C ILE A 391 4.41 17.27 -5.62
N GLN A 392 3.34 18.03 -5.34
CA GLN A 392 2.69 18.04 -4.04
C GLN A 392 2.13 16.66 -3.68
N ALA A 393 1.35 16.04 -4.56
CA ALA A 393 0.76 14.72 -4.34
C ALA A 393 1.83 13.62 -4.17
N LEU A 394 2.97 13.73 -4.86
CA LEU A 394 4.13 12.86 -4.63
C LEU A 394 4.65 12.99 -3.20
N VAL A 395 4.81 14.21 -2.71
CA VAL A 395 5.23 14.45 -1.31
C VAL A 395 4.17 13.99 -0.32
N ASP A 396 2.88 14.23 -0.60
CA ASP A 396 1.77 13.69 0.20
C ASP A 396 1.87 12.17 0.33
N THR A 397 2.11 11.47 -0.78
CA THR A 397 2.28 10.00 -0.82
C THR A 397 3.44 9.54 0.09
N LEU A 398 4.55 10.28 0.15
CA LEU A 398 5.70 9.95 1.00
C LEU A 398 5.39 10.08 2.50
N PHE A 399 4.40 10.88 2.88
CA PHE A 399 3.99 11.09 4.28
C PHE A 399 2.62 10.46 4.60
N ALA A 400 2.03 9.73 3.66
CA ALA A 400 0.68 9.19 3.78
C ALA A 400 0.50 8.13 4.88
N THR A 401 1.60 7.45 5.24
CA THR A 401 1.62 6.36 6.23
C THR A 401 2.16 6.81 7.59
N ASN A 402 2.25 8.12 7.85
CA ASN A 402 2.74 8.63 9.14
C ASN A 402 1.63 8.55 10.21
N VAL A 403 1.36 7.34 10.67
CA VAL A 403 0.29 7.02 11.61
C VAL A 403 0.78 6.99 13.04
N LYS A 404 -0.08 7.40 13.98
CA LYS A 404 0.17 7.24 15.41
C LYS A 404 -0.48 5.92 15.89
N PRO A 405 0.24 5.05 16.60
CA PRO A 405 -0.36 3.84 17.16
C PRO A 405 -1.55 4.15 18.08
N GLY A 406 -2.64 3.39 17.94
CA GLY A 406 -3.87 3.54 18.74
C GLY A 406 -4.74 4.76 18.43
N ASP A 407 -4.33 5.64 17.51
CA ASP A 407 -5.08 6.82 17.06
C ASP A 407 -5.59 6.58 15.63
N PHE A 408 -6.84 6.13 15.53
CA PHE A 408 -7.46 5.71 14.27
C PHE A 408 -8.26 6.89 13.72
N GLN A 409 -7.71 7.58 12.70
CA GLN A 409 -8.26 8.86 12.24
C GLN A 409 -9.06 8.79 10.94
N SER A 410 -9.12 7.64 10.23
CA SER A 410 -9.77 7.51 8.91
C SER A 410 -9.29 8.64 7.96
N LEU A 411 -7.97 8.76 7.82
CA LEU A 411 -7.33 9.89 7.15
C LEU A 411 -6.14 9.45 6.31
N GLY A 412 -6.05 9.97 5.09
CA GLY A 412 -4.96 9.65 4.18
C GLY A 412 -4.93 8.15 3.88
N HIS A 413 -3.78 7.51 4.11
CA HIS A 413 -3.61 6.07 3.88
C HIS A 413 -3.78 5.23 5.17
N ASP A 414 -4.47 5.76 6.19
CA ASP A 414 -4.78 5.03 7.43
C ASP A 414 -6.23 4.55 7.46
N TYR A 415 -6.43 3.28 7.09
CA TYR A 415 -7.74 2.63 6.97
C TYR A 415 -8.20 1.89 8.24
N ARG A 416 -7.40 1.90 9.32
CA ARG A 416 -7.66 1.06 10.51
C ARG A 416 -8.97 1.41 11.21
N ALA A 417 -9.43 2.66 11.09
CA ALA A 417 -10.71 3.13 11.61
C ALA A 417 -11.92 2.49 10.91
N ASP A 418 -11.73 2.04 9.66
CA ASP A 418 -12.81 1.69 8.74
C ASP A 418 -12.82 0.17 8.46
N LEU A 419 -11.67 -0.49 8.63
CA LEU A 419 -11.50 -1.93 8.34
C LEU A 419 -12.44 -2.84 9.13
N GLY A 420 -12.77 -2.52 10.39
CA GLY A 420 -13.66 -3.34 11.22
C GLY A 420 -15.03 -3.54 10.56
N ALA A 421 -15.72 -2.43 10.28
CA ALA A 421 -17.00 -2.45 9.58
C ALA A 421 -16.89 -2.95 8.13
N VAL A 422 -15.91 -2.46 7.36
CA VAL A 422 -15.82 -2.77 5.92
C VAL A 422 -15.41 -4.22 5.68
N THR A 423 -14.51 -4.80 6.48
CA THR A 423 -14.15 -6.24 6.36
C THR A 423 -15.32 -7.13 6.77
N THR A 424 -16.03 -6.77 7.84
CA THR A 424 -17.25 -7.48 8.28
C THR A 424 -18.28 -7.52 7.15
N ALA A 425 -18.52 -6.38 6.49
CA ALA A 425 -19.41 -6.29 5.35
C ALA A 425 -18.86 -7.00 4.11
N ALA A 426 -17.60 -6.83 3.74
CA ALA A 426 -17.04 -7.43 2.53
C ALA A 426 -17.12 -8.97 2.56
N TYR A 427 -16.86 -9.58 3.71
CA TYR A 427 -16.78 -11.05 3.84
C TYR A 427 -18.05 -11.71 4.36
N ASP A 428 -19.11 -10.93 4.60
CA ASP A 428 -20.39 -11.41 5.12
C ASP A 428 -20.21 -12.13 6.48
N LEU A 429 -19.51 -11.47 7.40
CA LEU A 429 -19.21 -12.02 8.71
C LEU A 429 -20.35 -11.74 9.70
N PRO A 430 -20.65 -12.70 10.62
CA PRO A 430 -21.74 -12.55 11.55
C PRO A 430 -21.38 -11.55 12.66
N ALA A 431 -21.98 -10.37 12.64
CA ALA A 431 -21.88 -9.40 13.72
C ALA A 431 -23.19 -8.62 13.87
N ASP A 432 -23.80 -8.69 15.06
CA ASP A 432 -24.84 -7.73 15.45
C ASP A 432 -24.22 -6.38 15.84
N ALA A 433 -25.05 -5.36 16.03
CA ALA A 433 -24.58 -4.00 16.35
C ALA A 433 -23.73 -3.95 17.63
N ALA A 434 -24.05 -4.79 18.63
CA ALA A 434 -23.30 -4.84 19.88
C ALA A 434 -21.92 -5.50 19.70
N THR A 435 -21.84 -6.58 18.93
CA THR A 435 -20.61 -7.27 18.57
C THR A 435 -19.73 -6.38 17.70
N ALA A 436 -20.29 -5.69 16.72
CA ALA A 436 -19.56 -4.73 15.89
C ALA A 436 -18.94 -3.59 16.73
N THR A 437 -19.69 -3.06 17.70
CA THR A 437 -19.18 -2.04 18.62
C THR A 437 -18.01 -2.55 19.48
N ARG A 438 -18.12 -3.78 20.02
CA ARG A 438 -17.03 -4.40 20.79
C ARG A 438 -15.82 -4.71 19.92
N LEU A 439 -16.03 -5.17 18.68
CA LEU A 439 -14.96 -5.44 17.73
C LEU A 439 -14.14 -4.16 17.47
N GLU A 440 -14.80 -3.05 17.14
CA GLU A 440 -14.13 -1.77 16.91
C GLU A 440 -13.29 -1.32 18.13
N ALA A 441 -13.84 -1.42 19.34
CA ALA A 441 -13.10 -1.11 20.56
C ALA A 441 -11.88 -2.04 20.74
N HIS A 442 -12.07 -3.33 20.51
CA HIS A 442 -11.04 -4.34 20.72
C HIS A 442 -9.89 -4.24 19.69
N LEU A 443 -10.18 -3.94 18.42
CA LEU A 443 -9.14 -3.72 17.39
C LEU A 443 -8.18 -2.58 17.77
N ARG A 444 -8.68 -1.51 18.40
CA ARG A 444 -7.85 -0.40 18.90
C ARG A 444 -6.95 -0.84 20.06
N VAL A 445 -7.45 -1.73 20.93
CA VAL A 445 -6.66 -2.32 22.03
C VAL A 445 -5.56 -3.21 21.48
N LEU A 446 -5.88 -4.11 20.53
CA LEU A 446 -4.89 -4.99 19.90
C LEU A 446 -3.77 -4.21 19.22
N GLU A 447 -4.11 -3.18 18.43
CA GLU A 447 -3.10 -2.37 17.74
C GLU A 447 -2.18 -1.64 18.74
N LYS A 448 -2.75 -1.07 19.81
CA LYS A 448 -1.98 -0.42 20.86
C LYS A 448 -1.04 -1.41 21.56
N ALA A 449 -1.54 -2.60 21.91
CA ALA A 449 -0.74 -3.65 22.54
C ALA A 449 0.41 -4.10 21.63
N LYS A 450 0.16 -4.30 20.33
CA LYS A 450 1.21 -4.64 19.34
C LYS A 450 2.30 -3.57 19.27
N ALA A 451 1.92 -2.30 19.25
CA ALA A 451 2.87 -1.18 19.23
C ALA A 451 3.69 -1.07 20.52
N GLU A 452 3.05 -1.24 21.68
CA GLU A 452 3.73 -1.24 22.98
C GLU A 452 4.73 -2.41 23.10
N LEU A 453 4.36 -3.61 22.62
CA LEU A 453 5.25 -4.76 22.59
C LEU A 453 6.52 -4.52 21.77
N ILE A 454 6.38 -3.90 20.60
CA ILE A 454 7.53 -3.54 19.75
C ILE A 454 8.41 -2.49 20.45
N ALA A 455 7.80 -1.45 21.02
CA ALA A 455 8.52 -0.35 21.68
C ALA A 455 9.26 -0.80 22.95
N GLN A 456 8.67 -1.69 23.76
CA GLN A 456 9.31 -2.23 24.97
C GLN A 456 10.48 -3.17 24.64
N ALA A 457 10.41 -3.87 23.51
CA ALA A 457 11.43 -4.81 23.06
C ALA A 457 12.64 -4.13 22.38
N ASP A 458 12.52 -2.87 21.93
CA ASP A 458 13.59 -2.08 21.34
C ASP A 458 13.50 -0.60 21.74
N PRO A 459 14.16 -0.17 22.83
CA PRO A 459 14.08 1.20 23.34
C PRO A 459 14.71 2.26 22.40
N VAL A 460 15.31 1.85 21.28
CA VAL A 460 15.86 2.75 20.24
C VAL A 460 14.86 2.99 19.10
N ALA A 461 13.74 2.25 19.06
CA ALA A 461 12.73 2.31 18.00
C ALA A 461 11.57 3.30 18.25
N GLY A 462 11.58 4.03 19.37
CA GLY A 462 10.54 5.00 19.78
C GLY A 462 10.68 6.40 19.19
#